data_AF-A0A6P6HHD7-F1
#
_entry.id   AF-A0A6P6HHD7-F1
#
_cell.length_a   1.000
_cell.length_b   1.000
_cell.length_c   1.000
_cell.angle_alpha   90.00
_cell.angle_beta   90.00
_cell.angle_gamma   90.00
#
_symmetry.space_group_name_H-M   'P 1'
#
loop_
_entity.id
_entity.type
_entity.pdbx_description
1 polymer ?
#
loop_
_entity_poly.entity_id
_entity_poly.type
_entity_poly.pdbx_seq_one_letter_code
_entity_poly.pdbx_strand_id
1 'polypeptide(L)'
;MAALGTLLLTGVRKLHSSVAARAGSQWRLQQGLAANPSGYGPLTELPDWSYADGRPAPPMKGQLRRKAQREKFARRVVLLSQEMDAGLQAWQLRQQKLQEEEGKQKNALKPKGALLQNPLPSQ
;
A
#
# COMPACT_ATOMS: atom_id res chain seq x y z
N MET A 1 -65.03 24.31 17.95
CA MET A 1 -64.25 23.55 16.97
C MET A 1 -62.81 24.10 16.95
N ALA A 2 -61.96 23.66 17.89
CA ALA A 2 -60.57 24.09 17.96
C ALA A 2 -59.69 22.96 17.41
N ALA A 3 -59.11 23.16 16.23
CA ALA A 3 -58.16 22.23 15.64
C ALA A 3 -56.80 22.38 16.35
N LEU A 4 -56.53 21.48 17.31
CA LEU A 4 -55.21 21.29 17.88
C LEU A 4 -54.31 20.65 16.81
N GLY A 5 -53.51 21.50 16.15
CA GLY A 5 -52.47 21.04 15.24
C GLY A 5 -51.40 20.26 16.00
N THR A 6 -51.41 18.94 15.86
CA THR A 6 -50.32 18.05 16.30
C THR A 6 -49.04 18.42 15.56
N LEU A 7 -48.13 19.12 16.23
CA LEU A 7 -46.75 19.29 15.75
C LEU A 7 -46.04 17.94 15.86
N LEU A 8 -45.86 17.27 14.73
CA LEU A 8 -45.01 16.11 14.60
C LEU A 8 -43.55 16.51 14.87
N LEU A 9 -43.02 16.14 16.04
CA LEU A 9 -41.59 16.20 16.34
C LEU A 9 -40.87 15.04 15.65
N THR A 10 -40.66 15.13 14.34
CA THR A 10 -39.74 14.25 13.58
C THR A 10 -38.29 14.71 13.75
N GLY A 11 -37.81 14.72 15.00
CA GLY A 11 -36.42 15.02 15.32
C GLY A 11 -35.55 13.78 15.21
N VAL A 12 -35.18 13.34 14.00
CA VAL A 12 -34.07 12.39 13.83
C VAL A 12 -32.76 13.13 14.09
N ARG A 13 -32.40 13.31 15.37
CA ARG A 13 -31.05 13.75 15.73
C ARG A 13 -30.11 12.59 15.52
N LYS A 14 -29.53 12.49 14.32
CA LYS A 14 -28.32 11.68 14.09
C LYS A 14 -27.17 12.32 14.86
N LEU A 15 -27.07 12.04 16.16
CA LEU A 15 -25.89 12.35 16.94
C LEU A 15 -24.74 11.51 16.37
N HIS A 16 -23.89 12.13 15.57
CA HIS A 16 -22.74 11.46 14.97
C HIS A 16 -21.64 11.34 16.04
N SER A 17 -21.39 10.12 16.52
CA SER A 17 -20.37 9.83 17.54
C SER A 17 -18.91 9.95 17.05
N SER A 18 -18.67 10.40 15.81
CA SER A 18 -17.32 10.49 15.24
C SER A 18 -16.44 11.50 15.95
N VAL A 19 -17.02 12.60 16.44
CA VAL A 19 -16.26 13.66 17.13
C VAL A 19 -15.80 13.18 18.50
N ALA A 20 -16.66 12.49 19.27
CA ALA A 20 -16.30 11.92 20.56
C ALA A 20 -15.23 10.82 20.43
N ALA A 21 -15.30 10.01 19.37
CA ALA A 21 -14.30 8.98 19.08
C ALA A 21 -12.90 9.54 18.77
N ARG A 22 -12.77 10.85 18.50
CA ARG A 22 -11.49 11.52 18.24
C ARG A 22 -10.87 12.17 19.49
N ALA A 23 -11.57 12.26 20.62
CA ALA A 23 -10.99 12.74 21.86
C ALA A 23 -9.79 11.86 22.25
N GLY A 24 -8.64 12.48 22.53
CA GLY A 24 -7.40 11.78 22.86
C GLY A 24 -6.75 10.98 21.71
N SER A 25 -7.21 11.13 20.46
CA SER A 25 -6.64 10.43 19.29
C SER A 25 -5.18 10.80 19.04
N GLN A 26 -4.81 12.07 19.21
CA GLN A 26 -3.42 12.53 19.04
C GLN A 26 -2.48 11.88 20.05
N TRP A 27 -2.88 11.82 21.32
CA TRP A 27 -2.10 11.12 22.36
C TRP A 27 -1.95 9.64 22.02
N ARG A 28 -3.03 8.96 21.58
CA ARG A 28 -2.94 7.55 21.15
C ARG A 28 -1.96 7.35 20.01
N LEU A 29 -1.98 8.21 19.00
CA LEU A 29 -1.03 8.16 17.88
C LEU A 29 0.41 8.37 18.36
N GLN A 30 0.65 9.28 19.30
CA GLN A 30 1.97 9.48 19.91
C GLN A 30 2.47 8.23 20.65
N GLN A 31 1.56 7.41 21.17
CA GLN A 31 1.88 6.12 21.80
C GLN A 31 1.94 4.94 20.79
N GLY A 32 1.82 5.20 19.49
CA GLY A 32 1.80 4.15 18.46
C GLY A 32 0.53 3.30 18.43
N LEU A 33 -0.56 3.78 19.04
CA LEU A 33 -1.87 3.13 19.02
C LEU A 33 -2.76 3.65 17.88
N ALA A 34 -3.83 2.91 17.58
CA ALA A 34 -4.85 3.38 16.66
C ALA A 34 -5.51 4.68 17.18
N ALA A 35 -5.69 5.67 16.30
CA ALA A 35 -6.38 6.93 16.64
C ALA A 35 -7.77 6.68 17.23
N ASN A 36 -8.51 5.75 16.62
CA ASN A 36 -9.79 5.24 17.11
C ASN A 36 -9.56 3.90 17.84
N PRO A 37 -9.99 3.75 19.11
CA PRO A 37 -9.82 2.51 19.86
C PRO A 37 -10.51 1.28 19.23
N SER A 38 -11.54 1.48 18.41
CA SER A 38 -12.24 0.39 17.69
C SER A 38 -11.58 -0.01 16.37
N GLY A 39 -10.46 0.61 15.99
CA GLY A 39 -9.79 0.35 14.71
C GLY A 39 -9.05 -0.98 14.69
N TYR A 40 -7.99 -1.09 15.47
CA TYR A 40 -7.24 -2.32 15.72
C TYR A 40 -6.71 -2.28 17.15
N GLY A 41 -6.52 -3.46 17.75
CA GLY A 41 -6.03 -3.57 19.13
C GLY A 41 -6.76 -4.68 19.89
N PRO A 42 -6.36 -4.95 21.15
CA PRO A 42 -6.90 -6.04 21.93
C PRO A 42 -8.41 -5.92 22.15
N LEU A 43 -8.93 -4.70 22.30
CA LEU A 43 -10.36 -4.42 22.47
C LEU A 43 -11.24 -4.92 21.31
N THR A 44 -10.67 -5.10 20.11
CA THR A 44 -11.44 -5.40 18.89
C THR A 44 -10.98 -6.67 18.18
N GLU A 45 -9.75 -7.12 18.44
CA GLU A 45 -9.19 -8.34 17.86
C GLU A 45 -9.36 -9.57 18.76
N LEU A 46 -9.54 -9.39 20.07
CA LEU A 46 -9.85 -10.48 20.99
C LEU A 46 -11.32 -10.92 20.86
N PRO A 47 -11.63 -12.19 21.14
CA PRO A 47 -13.01 -12.66 21.14
C PRO A 47 -13.78 -12.06 22.32
N ASP A 48 -15.01 -11.61 22.08
CA ASP A 48 -15.88 -11.02 23.11
C ASP A 48 -16.35 -12.05 24.16
N TRP A 49 -16.32 -13.35 23.83
CA TRP A 49 -16.76 -14.44 24.70
C TRP A 49 -16.02 -15.75 24.40
N SER A 50 -16.14 -16.72 25.31
CA SER A 50 -15.69 -18.10 25.14
C SER A 50 -16.67 -19.06 25.83
N TYR A 51 -16.61 -20.35 25.50
CA TYR A 51 -17.43 -21.34 26.19
C TYR A 51 -16.94 -21.52 27.63
N ALA A 52 -17.85 -21.85 28.57
CA ALA A 52 -17.49 -22.07 29.97
C ALA A 52 -16.44 -23.19 30.15
N ASP A 53 -16.45 -24.19 29.28
CA ASP A 53 -15.47 -25.28 29.23
C ASP A 53 -14.07 -24.83 28.76
N GLY A 54 -13.89 -23.55 28.41
CA GLY A 54 -12.64 -22.99 27.88
C GLY A 54 -12.44 -23.19 26.37
N ARG A 55 -13.42 -23.76 25.66
CA ARG A 55 -13.36 -23.86 24.19
C ARG A 55 -13.41 -22.46 23.56
N PRO A 56 -12.64 -22.21 22.48
CA PRO A 56 -12.65 -20.91 21.83
C PRO A 56 -13.99 -20.66 21.13
N ALA A 57 -14.42 -19.39 21.13
CA ALA A 57 -15.57 -18.99 20.33
C ALA A 57 -15.25 -19.08 18.83
N PRO A 58 -16.26 -19.36 17.98
CA PRO A 58 -16.09 -19.29 16.54
C PRO A 58 -15.68 -17.87 16.11
N PRO A 59 -14.86 -17.74 15.05
CA PRO A 59 -14.33 -16.45 14.63
C PRO A 59 -15.44 -15.52 14.12
N MET A 60 -15.37 -14.25 14.52
CA MET A 60 -16.34 -13.24 14.11
C MET A 60 -16.18 -12.88 12.62
N LYS A 61 -17.29 -12.67 11.90
CA LYS A 61 -17.29 -12.29 10.47
C LYS A 61 -16.40 -11.06 10.18
N GLY A 62 -16.45 -10.05 11.05
CA GLY A 62 -15.63 -8.85 10.93
C GLY A 62 -14.14 -9.12 11.06
N GLN A 63 -13.75 -10.02 11.98
CA GLN A 63 -12.36 -10.43 12.18
C GLN A 63 -11.82 -11.20 10.98
N LEU A 64 -12.61 -12.14 10.43
CA LEU A 64 -12.25 -12.88 9.21
C LEU A 64 -12.04 -11.93 8.03
N ARG A 65 -12.96 -10.97 7.83
CA ARG A 65 -12.82 -9.94 6.78
C ARG A 65 -11.56 -9.11 6.97
N ARG A 66 -11.27 -8.64 8.20
CA ARG A 66 -10.05 -7.86 8.50
C ARG A 66 -8.78 -8.67 8.23
N LYS A 67 -8.74 -9.95 8.60
CA LYS A 67 -7.61 -10.84 8.31
C LYS A 67 -7.37 -10.98 6.80
N ALA A 68 -8.42 -11.26 6.03
CA ALA A 68 -8.32 -11.35 4.58
C ALA A 68 -7.86 -10.02 3.92
N GLN A 69 -8.34 -8.88 4.42
CA GLN A 69 -7.91 -7.57 3.95
C GLN A 69 -6.43 -7.29 4.25
N ARG A 70 -5.97 -7.61 5.47
CA ARG A 70 -4.56 -7.48 5.87
C ARG A 70 -3.65 -8.38 5.05
N GLU A 71 -4.08 -9.61 4.78
CA GLU A 71 -3.36 -10.55 3.91
C GLU A 71 -3.24 -10.01 2.48
N LYS A 72 -4.36 -9.54 1.89
CA LYS A 72 -4.35 -8.91 0.56
C LYS A 72 -3.43 -7.70 0.50
N PHE A 73 -3.44 -6.87 1.55
CA PHE A 73 -2.54 -5.72 1.65
C PHE A 73 -1.07 -6.16 1.70
N ALA A 74 -0.72 -7.10 2.56
CA ALA A 74 0.65 -7.62 2.69
C ALA A 74 1.15 -8.22 1.37
N ARG A 75 0.33 -9.04 0.69
CA ARG A 75 0.66 -9.59 -0.63
C ARG A 75 0.98 -8.50 -1.65
N ARG A 76 0.20 -7.42 -1.66
CA ARG A 76 0.44 -6.29 -2.55
C ARG A 76 1.75 -5.56 -2.24
N VAL A 77 2.06 -5.35 -0.97
CA VAL A 77 3.34 -4.72 -0.56
C VAL A 77 4.52 -5.54 -1.07
N VAL A 78 4.48 -6.86 -0.88
CA VAL A 78 5.54 -7.77 -1.34
C VAL A 78 5.68 -7.73 -2.86
N LEU A 79 4.56 -7.83 -3.59
CA LEU A 79 4.56 -7.77 -5.06
C LEU A 79 5.22 -6.49 -5.58
N LEU A 80 4.79 -5.33 -5.09
CA LEU A 80 5.31 -4.05 -5.56
C LEU A 80 6.80 -3.88 -5.24
N SER A 81 7.26 -4.41 -4.10
CA SER A 81 8.68 -4.37 -3.73
C SER A 81 9.52 -5.22 -4.69
N GLN A 82 9.05 -6.42 -5.01
CA GLN A 82 9.71 -7.31 -5.96
C GLN A 82 9.77 -6.73 -7.39
N GLU A 83 8.67 -6.12 -7.85
CA GLU A 83 8.62 -5.46 -9.15
C GLU A 83 9.63 -4.30 -9.24
N MET A 84 9.74 -3.52 -8.17
CA MET A 84 10.71 -2.43 -8.07
C MET A 84 12.15 -2.95 -8.11
N ASP A 85 12.46 -3.99 -7.33
CA ASP A 85 13.79 -4.59 -7.27
C ASP A 85 14.19 -5.20 -8.63
N ALA A 86 13.27 -5.92 -9.27
CA ALA A 86 13.48 -6.48 -10.60
C ALA A 86 13.69 -5.37 -11.65
N GLY A 87 12.93 -4.27 -11.56
CA GLY A 87 13.09 -3.10 -12.42
C GLY A 87 14.48 -2.46 -12.28
N LEU A 88 14.97 -2.32 -11.05
CA LEU A 88 16.30 -1.79 -10.75
C LEU A 88 17.40 -2.70 -11.30
N GLN A 89 17.32 -4.00 -11.05
CA GLN A 89 18.29 -4.98 -11.57
C GLN A 89 18.32 -4.98 -13.10
N ALA A 90 17.16 -4.97 -13.75
CA ALA A 90 17.08 -4.92 -15.19
C ALA A 90 17.66 -3.62 -15.77
N TRP A 91 17.47 -2.48 -15.09
CA TRP A 91 18.08 -1.22 -15.50
C TRP A 91 19.61 -1.26 -15.34
N GLN A 92 20.13 -1.74 -14.21
CA GLN A 92 21.56 -1.88 -13.98
C GLN A 92 22.22 -2.78 -15.04
N LEU A 93 21.60 -3.92 -15.36
CA LEU A 93 22.11 -4.83 -16.38
C LEU A 93 22.13 -4.18 -17.77
N ARG A 94 21.12 -3.36 -18.11
CA ARG A 94 21.13 -2.61 -19.38
C ARG A 94 22.27 -1.58 -19.43
N GLN A 95 22.52 -0.88 -18.32
CA GLN A 95 23.63 0.07 -18.25
C GLN A 95 24.99 -0.61 -18.44
N GLN A 96 25.21 -1.75 -17.77
CA GLN A 96 26.43 -2.53 -17.93
C GLN A 96 26.61 -3.00 -19.38
N LYS A 97 25.57 -3.53 -20.02
CA LYS A 97 25.62 -3.95 -21.43
C LYS A 97 25.96 -2.81 -22.38
N LEU A 98 25.39 -1.63 -22.18
CA LEU A 98 25.72 -0.45 -23.00
C LEU A 98 27.21 -0.08 -22.85
N GLN A 99 27.73 -0.08 -21.62
CA GLN A 99 29.15 0.18 -21.37
C GLN A 99 30.06 -0.88 -22.01
N GLU A 100 29.67 -2.16 -21.96
CA GLU A 100 30.39 -3.24 -22.62
C GLU A 100 30.40 -3.08 -24.14
N GLU A 101 29.28 -2.68 -24.75
CA GLU A 101 29.18 -2.42 -26.19
C GLU A 101 30.07 -1.25 -26.61
N GLU A 102 30.06 -0.15 -25.86
CA GLU A 102 30.99 0.97 -26.08
C GLU A 102 32.45 0.53 -25.96
N GLY A 103 32.76 -0.31 -24.96
CA GLY A 103 34.08 -0.90 -24.78
C GLY A 103 34.50 -1.76 -25.98
N LYS A 104 33.59 -2.59 -26.51
CA LYS A 104 33.83 -3.39 -27.72
C LYS A 104 34.09 -2.52 -28.94
N GLN A 105 33.37 -1.40 -29.11
CA GLN A 105 33.60 -0.47 -30.20
C GLN A 105 34.96 0.23 -30.08
N LYS A 106 35.35 0.67 -28.87
CA LYS A 106 36.65 1.30 -28.62
C LYS A 106 37.83 0.33 -28.84
N ASN A 107 37.65 -0.93 -28.48
CA ASN A 107 38.64 -1.99 -28.68
C ASN A 107 38.63 -2.58 -30.11
N ALA A 108 37.72 -2.14 -30.98
CA ALA A 108 37.67 -2.62 -32.35
C ALA A 108 38.94 -2.21 -33.11
N LEU A 109 39.46 -3.11 -33.94
CA LEU A 109 40.59 -2.82 -34.81
C LEU A 109 40.23 -1.73 -35.83
N LYS A 110 41.22 -0.92 -36.21
CA LYS A 110 41.04 0.11 -37.25
C LYS A 110 40.54 -0.54 -38.55
N PRO A 111 39.55 0.07 -39.22
CA PRO A 111 39.08 -0.44 -40.51
C PRO A 111 40.20 -0.38 -41.55
N LYS A 112 40.23 -1.36 -42.46
CA LYS A 112 41.20 -1.48 -43.55
C LYS A 112 40.49 -1.57 -44.90
N GLY A 113 41.23 -1.43 -46.01
CA GLY A 113 40.72 -1.67 -47.36
C GLY A 113 40.01 -0.45 -47.97
N ALA A 114 38.74 -0.62 -48.38
CA ALA A 114 37.96 0.35 -49.17
C ALA A 114 37.88 1.77 -48.57
N LEU A 115 37.97 1.91 -47.25
CA LEU A 115 37.98 3.20 -46.55
C LEU A 115 39.27 4.02 -46.77
N LEU A 116 40.36 3.42 -47.26
CA LEU A 116 41.62 4.12 -47.55
C LEU A 116 41.80 4.48 -49.04
N GLN A 117 40.93 3.99 -49.92
CA GLN A 117 41.10 4.14 -51.38
C GLN A 117 40.51 5.45 -51.94
N ASN A 118 39.70 6.18 -51.17
CA ASN A 118 39.09 7.44 -51.59
C ASN A 118 39.63 8.61 -50.74
N PRO A 119 40.63 9.37 -51.19
CA PRO A 119 40.93 10.65 -50.56
C PRO A 119 39.77 11.61 -50.83
N LEU A 120 39.26 12.25 -49.77
CA LEU A 120 38.24 13.30 -49.87
C LEU A 120 38.68 14.38 -50.89
N PRO A 121 37.78 14.91 -51.74
CA PRO A 121 38.12 15.97 -52.69
C PRO A 121 38.52 17.21 -51.88
N SER A 122 39.75 17.68 -52.11
CA SER A 122 40.27 18.93 -51.55
C SER A 122 39.46 20.10 -52.13
N GLN A 123 38.79 20.86 -51.25
CA GLN A 123 38.31 22.21 -51.57
C GLN A 123 39.45 23.21 -51.48
#